data_AF-A0A3S4LIC9-F1
#
_entry.id   AF-A0A3S4LIC9-F1
#
_cell.length_a   1.000
_cell.length_b   1.000
_cell.length_c   1.000
_cell.angle_alpha   90.00
_cell.angle_beta   90.00
_cell.angle_gamma   90.00
#
_symmetry.space_group_name_H-M   'P 1'
#
loop_
_entity.id
_entity.type
_entity.pdbx_description
1 polymer ?
#
loop_
_entity_poly.entity_id
_entity_poly.type
_entity_poly.pdbx_seq_one_letter_code
_entity_poly.pdbx_strand_id
1 'polypeptide(L)'
;MEAFLIRIKDGRTIAGYARNHSHLTISPGKYEARWGEITIRIDGAERKELALTVMNVNPDSSAPDKSLTIMSSEYPYDLDGFPNTSRTSAIEVLERL
;
A
#
# COMPACT_ATOMS: atom_id res chain seq x y z
N MET A 1 8.64 -2.27 11.07
CA MET A 1 7.63 -2.48 10.01
C MET A 1 7.25 -3.94 10.05
N GLU A 2 5.96 -4.23 10.11
CA GLU A 2 5.43 -5.60 10.14
C GLU A 2 5.13 -6.06 8.70
N ALA A 3 5.39 -7.32 8.39
CA ALA A 3 5.16 -7.90 7.06
C ALA A 3 3.89 -8.76 7.07
N PHE A 4 3.16 -8.72 5.96
CA PHE A 4 1.87 -9.40 5.78
C PHE A 4 1.77 -9.98 4.39
N LEU A 5 1.09 -11.12 4.27
CA LEU A 5 0.46 -11.50 3.01
C LEU A 5 -0.95 -10.91 2.98
N ILE A 6 -1.25 -10.12 1.95
CA ILE A 6 -2.55 -9.49 1.76
C ILE A 6 -3.21 -9.96 0.47
N ARG A 7 -4.53 -9.78 0.40
CA ARG A 7 -5.32 -9.86 -0.83
C ARG A 7 -6.00 -8.52 -1.07
N ILE A 8 -5.82 -7.97 -2.27
CA ILE A 8 -6.72 -6.96 -2.82
C ILE A 8 -7.88 -7.72 -3.47
N LYS A 9 -9.10 -7.46 -2.99
CA LYS A 9 -10.30 -8.22 -3.36
C LYS A 9 -10.66 -8.03 -4.83
N ASP A 10 -11.25 -9.07 -5.42
CA ASP A 10 -11.66 -9.08 -6.83
C ASP A 10 -12.59 -7.90 -7.16
N GLY A 11 -12.37 -7.30 -8.34
CA GLY A 11 -13.10 -6.11 -8.79
C GLY A 11 -12.73 -4.80 -8.08
N ARG A 12 -11.76 -4.80 -7.16
CA ARG A 12 -11.22 -3.60 -6.50
C ARG A 12 -9.80 -3.34 -6.98
N THR A 13 -9.51 -2.08 -7.28
CA THR A 13 -8.15 -1.63 -7.51
C THR A 13 -7.75 -0.62 -6.47
N ILE A 14 -6.48 -0.59 -6.10
CA ILE A 14 -5.93 0.38 -5.16
C ILE A 14 -4.79 1.11 -5.84
N ALA A 15 -4.80 2.43 -5.72
CA ALA A 15 -3.73 3.28 -6.20
C ALA A 15 -2.75 3.61 -5.06
N GLY A 16 -1.53 3.93 -5.43
CA GLY A 16 -0.49 4.36 -4.51
C GLY A 16 0.69 4.94 -5.28
N TYR A 17 1.75 5.27 -4.56
CA TYR A 17 2.92 5.92 -5.12
C TYR A 17 4.05 4.92 -5.31
N ALA A 18 4.58 4.87 -6.54
CA ALA A 18 5.86 4.24 -6.81
C ALA A 18 7.00 5.12 -6.31
N ARG A 19 8.22 4.57 -6.24
CA ARG A 19 9.40 5.30 -5.77
C ARG A 19 9.73 6.56 -6.58
N ASN A 20 9.40 6.57 -7.88
CA ASN A 20 9.56 7.74 -8.75
C ASN A 20 8.45 8.80 -8.54
N HIS A 21 7.64 8.66 -7.50
CA HIS A 21 6.46 9.48 -7.20
C HIS A 21 5.33 9.39 -8.24
N SER A 22 5.41 8.44 -9.17
CA SER A 22 4.28 8.15 -10.06
C SER A 22 3.13 7.55 -9.26
N HIS A 23 1.93 8.09 -9.45
CA HIS A 23 0.72 7.54 -8.88
C HIS A 23 0.17 6.45 -9.80
N LEU A 24 0.16 5.20 -9.31
CA LEU A 24 -0.13 4.01 -10.11
C LEU A 24 -1.11 3.10 -9.39
N THR A 25 -1.84 2.30 -10.16
CA THR A 25 -2.87 1.39 -9.68
C THR A 25 -2.40 -0.06 -9.73
N ILE A 26 -2.72 -0.84 -8.70
CA ILE A 26 -2.52 -2.29 -8.69
C ILE A 26 -3.86 -3.03 -8.80
N SER A 27 -3.83 -4.10 -9.58
CA SER A 27 -4.96 -4.99 -9.83
C SER A 27 -5.33 -5.80 -8.57
N PRO A 28 -6.53 -6.41 -8.54
CA PRO A 28 -6.83 -7.47 -7.59
C PRO A 28 -5.78 -8.59 -7.62
N GLY A 29 -5.47 -9.16 -6.47
CA GLY A 29 -4.45 -10.20 -6.36
C GLY A 29 -3.92 -10.39 -4.94
N LYS A 30 -2.99 -11.34 -4.81
CA LYS A 30 -2.25 -11.57 -3.56
C LYS A 30 -0.90 -10.87 -3.63
N TYR A 31 -0.52 -10.21 -2.54
CA TYR A 31 0.71 -9.47 -2.47
C TYR A 31 1.36 -9.59 -1.10
N GLU A 32 2.68 -9.57 -1.08
CA GLU A 32 3.42 -9.25 0.14
C GLU A 32 3.33 -7.75 0.39
N ALA A 33 3.08 -7.36 1.63
CA ALA A 33 3.02 -5.96 2.01
C ALA A 33 3.71 -5.71 3.35
N ARG A 34 4.17 -4.48 3.54
CA ARG A 34 4.75 -4.00 4.80
C ARG A 34 3.93 -2.83 5.32
N TRP A 35 3.52 -2.93 6.58
CA TRP A 35 2.84 -1.83 7.26
C TRP A 35 3.83 -1.09 8.17
N GLY A 36 3.78 0.23 8.11
CA GLY A 36 4.50 1.06 9.06
C GLY A 36 4.54 2.53 8.68
N GLU A 37 5.28 3.28 9.49
CA GLU A 37 5.48 4.70 9.28
C GLU A 37 6.50 4.95 8.17
N ILE A 38 6.14 5.81 7.22
CA ILE A 38 7.02 6.35 6.19
C ILE A 38 7.19 7.85 6.40
N THR A 39 8.26 8.40 5.84
CA THR A 39 8.48 9.86 5.80
C THR A 39 8.16 10.36 4.41
N ILE A 40 7.23 11.31 4.32
CA ILE A 40 6.84 11.98 3.09
C ILE A 40 7.42 13.39 3.11
N ARG A 41 8.03 13.81 2.01
CA ARG A 41 8.54 15.17 1.83
C ARG A 41 7.64 15.91 0.84
N ILE A 42 6.90 16.91 1.33
CA ILE A 42 6.06 17.77 0.50
C ILE A 42 6.47 19.22 0.77
N ASP A 43 6.89 19.94 -0.27
CA ASP A 43 7.25 21.36 -0.20
C ASP A 43 8.27 21.72 0.90
N GLY A 44 9.21 20.82 1.17
CA GLY A 44 10.25 20.99 2.20
C GLY A 44 9.81 20.65 3.63
N ALA A 45 8.54 20.34 3.86
CA ALA A 45 8.05 19.80 5.12
C ALA A 45 8.17 18.26 5.11
N GLU A 46 8.68 17.71 6.22
CA GLU A 46 8.65 16.27 6.47
C GLU A 46 7.41 15.92 7.29
N ARG A 47 6.59 15.03 6.75
CA ARG A 47 5.44 14.46 7.46
C ARG A 47 5.67 12.97 7.62
N LYS A 48 5.41 12.48 8.83
CA LYS A 48 5.30 11.05 9.09
C LYS A 48 3.89 10.58 8.82
N GLU A 49 3.76 9.45 8.14
CA GLU A 49 2.47 8.88 7.78
C GLU A 49 2.54 7.36 7.81
N LEU A 50 1.48 6.71 8.30
CA LEU A 50 1.35 5.26 8.19
C LEU A 50 1.00 4.89 6.75
N ALA A 51 1.65 3.86 6.21
CA ALA A 51 1.42 3.41 4.85
C ALA A 51 1.57 1.90 4.72
N LEU A 52 0.89 1.36 3.72
CA LEU A 52 1.02 -0.03 3.31
C LEU A 52 1.86 -0.09 2.03
N THR A 53 3.09 -0.59 2.15
CA THR A 53 3.98 -0.78 1.01
C THR A 53 3.81 -2.18 0.46
N VAL A 54 3.18 -2.28 -0.71
CA VAL A 54 3.02 -3.52 -1.46
C VAL A 54 4.31 -3.81 -2.23
N MET A 55 4.81 -5.03 -2.12
CA MET A 55 6.08 -5.49 -2.67
C MET A 55 5.88 -6.32 -3.94
N ASN A 56 6.94 -6.40 -4.74
CA ASN A 56 7.01 -7.17 -6.00
C ASN A 56 5.93 -6.82 -7.03
N VAL A 57 5.31 -5.65 -6.89
CA VAL A 57 4.44 -5.07 -7.90
C VAL A 57 5.32 -4.34 -8.90
N ASN A 58 5.12 -4.62 -10.18
CA ASN A 58 5.80 -3.90 -11.27
C ASN A 58 4.81 -2.96 -11.96
N PRO A 59 4.37 -1.88 -11.29
CA PRO A 59 3.41 -0.95 -11.88
C PRO A 59 4.06 -0.08 -12.97
N ASP A 60 5.39 0.03 -12.97
CA ASP A 60 6.20 0.76 -13.94
C ASP A 60 7.49 -0.03 -14.21
N SER A 61 7.63 -0.55 -15.43
CA SER A 61 8.78 -1.36 -15.86
C SER A 61 10.12 -0.62 -15.81
N SER A 62 10.10 0.70 -15.68
CA SER A 62 11.30 1.53 -15.58
C SER A 62 11.71 1.85 -14.14
N ALA A 63 10.88 1.51 -13.15
CA ALA A 63 11.17 1.78 -11.75
C ALA A 63 12.24 0.82 -11.20
N PRO A 64 13.27 1.33 -10.49
CA PRO A 64 14.33 0.50 -9.93
C PRO A 64 13.85 -0.43 -8.80
N ASP A 65 12.79 -0.04 -8.09
CA ASP A 65 12.18 -0.82 -7.02
C ASP A 65 10.76 -1.22 -7.40
N LYS A 66 10.46 -2.51 -7.24
CA LYS A 66 9.13 -3.10 -7.49
C LYS A 66 8.25 -2.99 -6.25
N SER A 67 7.88 -1.77 -5.89
CA SER A 67 6.98 -1.53 -4.76
C SER A 67 6.03 -0.37 -5.04
N LEU A 68 4.88 -0.43 -4.38
CA LEU A 68 3.86 0.62 -4.40
C LEU A 68 3.45 0.95 -2.98
N THR A 69 3.53 2.22 -2.61
CA THR A 69 3.20 2.69 -1.26
C THR A 69 1.82 3.31 -1.25
N ILE A 70 0.91 2.71 -0.49
CA ILE A 70 -0.48 3.14 -0.34
C ILE A 70 -0.58 3.94 0.96
N MET A 71 -0.89 5.22 0.85
CA MET A 71 -0.97 6.12 1.99
C MET A 71 -2.24 5.86 2.81
N SER A 72 -2.13 5.81 4.14
CA SER A 72 -3.31 5.67 5.00
C SER A 72 -4.30 6.83 4.84
N SER A 73 -3.83 8.04 4.53
CA SER A 73 -4.72 9.19 4.28
C SER A 73 -5.52 9.10 2.98
N GLU A 74 -5.06 8.33 1.98
CA GLU A 74 -5.80 8.13 0.72
C GLU A 74 -6.81 6.99 0.84
N TYR A 75 -6.55 6.02 1.71
CA TYR A 75 -7.40 4.84 1.93
C TYR A 75 -7.79 4.68 3.41
N PRO A 76 -8.42 5.69 4.04
CA PRO A 76 -8.73 5.64 5.47
C PRO A 76 -9.69 4.49 5.81
N TYR A 77 -10.65 4.18 4.94
CA TYR A 77 -11.59 3.08 5.17
C TYR A 77 -10.96 1.68 5.15
N ASP A 78 -9.78 1.53 4.52
CA ASP A 78 -9.09 0.25 4.39
C ASP A 78 -7.89 0.14 5.35
N LEU A 79 -7.25 1.28 5.65
CA LEU A 79 -5.96 1.33 6.36
C LEU A 79 -6.03 1.97 7.74
N ASP A 80 -7.11 2.68 8.10
CA ASP A 80 -7.28 3.13 9.48
C ASP A 80 -7.44 1.92 10.41
N GLY A 81 -6.61 1.86 11.45
CA GLY A 81 -6.53 0.69 12.33
C GLY A 81 -6.05 -0.61 11.66
N PHE A 82 -5.27 -0.55 10.57
CA PHE A 82 -4.73 -1.74 9.89
C PHE A 82 -4.02 -2.70 10.89
N PRO A 83 -4.31 -4.02 10.88
CA PRO A 83 -5.20 -4.75 9.96
C PRO A 83 -6.69 -4.46 10.14
N ASN A 84 -7.35 -4.00 9.07
CA ASN A 84 -8.79 -3.83 9.06
C ASN A 84 -9.49 -5.17 8.73
N THR A 85 -10.34 -5.64 9.64
CA THR A 85 -11.07 -6.91 9.50
C THR A 85 -12.46 -6.76 8.89
N SER A 86 -12.84 -5.54 8.51
CA SER A 86 -14.13 -5.27 7.86
C SER A 86 -14.27 -6.03 6.55
N ARG A 87 -15.44 -6.64 6.34
CA ARG A 87 -15.77 -7.30 5.08
C ARG A 87 -15.85 -6.33 3.90
N THR A 88 -16.07 -5.04 4.15
CA THR A 88 -16.17 -4.00 3.12
C THR A 88 -14.82 -3.43 2.71
N SER A 89 -13.74 -3.69 3.47
CA SER A 89 -12.38 -3.28 3.12
C SER A 89 -11.98 -3.89 1.78
N ALA A 90 -11.34 -3.13 0.91
CA ALA A 90 -10.71 -3.61 -0.32
C ALA A 90 -9.50 -4.52 -0.04
N ILE A 91 -8.90 -4.40 1.15
CA ILE A 91 -7.71 -5.14 1.57
C ILE A 91 -8.09 -6.15 2.64
N GLU A 92 -7.60 -7.37 2.47
CA GLU A 92 -7.74 -8.46 3.43
C GLU A 92 -6.36 -8.98 3.80
N VAL A 93 -6.10 -9.12 5.10
CA VAL A 93 -4.87 -9.76 5.58
C VAL A 93 -5.09 -11.27 5.60
N LEU A 94 -4.27 -11.99 4.84
CA LEU A 94 -4.31 -13.45 4.76
C LEU A 94 -3.43 -14.08 5.86
N GLU A 95 -2.22 -13.55 6.05
CA GLU A 95 -1.29 -14.01 7.07
C GLU A 95 -0.31 -12.91 7.49
N ARG A 96 0.30 -13.06 8.67
CA ARG A 96 1.41 -12.24 9.14
C ARG A 96 2.71 -13.01 8.92
N LEU A 97 3.72 -12.34 8.34
CA LEU A 97 5.01 -12.92 7.93
C LEU A 97 6.13 -12.63 8.93
#